data_AF-A0A7S3MIQ8-F1
#
_entry.id   AF-A0A7S3MIQ8-F1
#
_cell.length_a   1.000
_cell.length_b   1.000
_cell.length_c   1.000
_cell.angle_alpha   90.00
_cell.angle_beta   90.00
_cell.angle_gamma   90.00
#
_symmetry.space_group_name_H-M   'P 1'
#
loop_
_entity.id
_entity.type
_entity.pdbx_description
1 polymer ?
#
loop_
_entity_poly.entity_id
_entity_poly.type
_entity_poly.pdbx_seq_one_letter_code
_entity_poly.pdbx_strand_id
1 'polypeptide(L)'
;MTEKNTPFDNLAQSCMSSASIPGVFPPQQLNGYVFMDGGTVWNLNLSTAVQQCLDDGFTSENIIVDVAICGYTSFPETDIEKNSMKNWQTARSVRDYYLNSNSLWEQAKAYPGINMRYNFQ
;
A
#
# COMPACT_ATOMS: atom_id res chain seq x y z
N MET A 1 4.80 10.95 -9.12
CA MET A 1 5.46 12.12 -8.53
C MET A 1 6.68 11.67 -7.78
N THR A 2 7.74 12.48 -7.77
CA THR A 2 8.96 12.24 -6.99
C THR A 2 9.18 13.43 -6.06
N GLU A 3 10.09 13.28 -5.10
CA GLU A 3 10.48 14.36 -4.17
C GLU A 3 10.95 15.61 -4.94
N LYS A 4 11.71 15.41 -6.02
CA LYS A 4 12.22 16.49 -6.90
C LYS A 4 11.14 17.40 -7.49
N ASN A 5 9.94 16.87 -7.70
CA ASN A 5 8.82 17.61 -8.30
C ASN A 5 7.72 17.96 -7.28
N THR A 6 7.87 17.58 -6.01
CA THR A 6 6.84 17.74 -4.99
C THR A 6 7.48 18.29 -3.72
N PRO A 7 7.58 19.62 -3.60
CA PRO A 7 8.17 20.23 -2.41
C PRO A 7 7.38 19.83 -1.16
N PHE A 8 8.06 19.79 -0.02
CA PHE A 8 7.48 19.37 1.26
C PHE A 8 6.23 20.18 1.65
N ASP A 9 6.15 21.46 1.25
CA ASP A 9 4.99 22.32 1.48
C ASP A 9 3.70 21.76 0.86
N ASN A 10 3.81 20.97 -0.21
CA ASN A 10 2.69 20.31 -0.89
C ASN A 10 2.36 18.93 -0.31
N LEU A 11 2.99 18.51 0.79
CA LEU A 11 2.80 17.18 1.38
C LEU A 11 1.32 16.93 1.74
N ALA A 12 0.66 17.90 2.38
CA ALA A 12 -0.75 17.76 2.76
C ALA A 12 -1.65 17.54 1.54
N GLN A 13 -1.46 18.32 0.48
CA GLN A 13 -2.22 18.17 -0.77
C GLN A 13 -1.88 16.86 -1.49
N SER A 14 -0.64 16.39 -1.39
CA SER A 14 -0.20 15.12 -1.97
C SER A 14 -0.84 13.93 -1.25
N CYS A 15 -0.93 13.97 0.09
CA CYS A 15 -1.68 13.00 0.89
C CYS A 15 -3.17 13.01 0.52
N MET A 16 -3.79 14.20 0.42
CA MET A 16 -5.19 14.33 -0.01
C MET A 16 -5.41 13.77 -1.42
N SER A 17 -4.47 14.00 -2.33
CA SER A 17 -4.50 13.46 -3.69
C SER A 17 -4.49 11.94 -3.68
N SER A 18 -3.61 11.33 -2.88
CA SER A 18 -3.51 9.89 -2.73
C SER A 18 -4.73 9.22 -2.07
N ALA A 19 -5.55 9.98 -1.34
CA ALA A 19 -6.75 9.49 -0.65
C ALA A 19 -8.08 9.95 -1.29
N SER A 20 -8.03 10.53 -2.49
CA SER A 20 -9.20 11.11 -3.17
C SER A 20 -10.04 10.07 -3.90
N ILE A 21 -10.79 9.26 -3.13
CA ILE A 21 -11.57 8.12 -3.64
C ILE A 21 -12.63 8.60 -4.65
N PRO A 22 -12.59 8.11 -5.91
CA PRO A 22 -13.58 8.47 -6.92
C PRO A 22 -15.01 8.21 -6.45
N GLY A 23 -15.87 9.23 -6.57
CA GLY A 23 -17.28 9.17 -6.14
C GLY A 23 -17.54 9.55 -4.68
N VAL A 24 -16.50 9.57 -3.82
CA VAL A 24 -16.61 10.05 -2.43
C VAL A 24 -16.00 11.44 -2.30
N PHE A 25 -14.82 11.65 -2.89
CA PHE A 25 -14.09 12.91 -2.84
C PHE A 25 -13.84 13.44 -4.26
N PRO A 26 -13.77 14.77 -4.44
CA PRO A 26 -13.40 15.34 -5.72
C PRO A 26 -11.93 15.04 -6.04
N PRO A 27 -11.58 14.83 -7.33
CA PRO A 27 -10.20 14.63 -7.74
C PRO A 27 -9.36 15.86 -7.41
N GLN A 28 -8.11 15.64 -7.00
CA GLN A 28 -7.19 16.70 -6.62
C GLN A 28 -6.38 17.19 -7.81
N GLN A 29 -6.12 18.50 -7.88
CA GLN A 29 -5.24 19.08 -8.89
C GLN A 29 -3.92 19.50 -8.24
N LEU A 30 -2.81 18.94 -8.71
CA LEU A 30 -1.48 19.22 -8.18
C LEU A 30 -0.47 19.24 -9.34
N ASN A 31 0.36 20.28 -9.42
CA ASN A 31 1.40 20.45 -10.45
C ASN A 31 0.90 20.30 -11.91
N GLY A 32 -0.33 20.74 -12.19
CA GLY A 32 -0.94 20.65 -13.53
C GLY A 32 -1.51 19.27 -13.90
N TYR A 33 -1.49 18.32 -12.97
CA TYR A 33 -2.07 16.99 -13.13
C TYR A 33 -3.33 16.83 -12.28
N VAL A 34 -4.18 15.87 -12.67
CA VAL A 34 -5.38 15.47 -11.93
C VAL A 34 -5.12 14.12 -11.28
N PHE A 35 -5.28 14.05 -9.96
CA PHE A 35 -5.07 12.86 -9.15
C PHE A 35 -6.37 12.33 -8.59
N MET A 36 -6.36 11.01 -8.40
CA MET A 36 -7.38 10.25 -7.70
C MET A 36 -6.69 9.32 -6.70
N ASP A 37 -7.47 8.69 -5.84
CA ASP A 37 -7.00 7.73 -4.84
C ASP A 37 -6.00 6.71 -5.41
N GLY A 38 -4.85 6.57 -4.74
CA GLY A 38 -3.76 5.70 -5.19
C GLY A 38 -4.13 4.22 -5.14
N GLY A 39 -4.98 3.84 -4.18
CA GLY A 39 -5.47 2.47 -4.00
C GLY A 39 -6.28 1.94 -5.19
N THR A 40 -6.83 2.84 -6.02
CA THR A 40 -7.49 2.47 -7.28
C THR A 40 -6.53 1.92 -8.34
N VAL A 41 -5.24 2.28 -8.27
CA VAL A 41 -4.20 1.81 -9.19
C VAL A 41 -3.40 0.68 -8.54
N TRP A 42 -2.91 0.92 -7.33
CA TRP A 42 -2.09 -0.03 -6.58
C TRP A 42 -2.25 0.24 -5.08
N ASN A 43 -2.50 -0.81 -4.28
CA ASN A 43 -2.73 -0.66 -2.84
C ASN A 43 -1.52 -0.03 -2.12
N LEU A 44 -0.38 -0.73 -2.10
CA LEU A 44 0.90 -0.21 -1.59
C LEU A 44 1.99 -0.32 -2.65
N ASN A 45 2.52 0.82 -3.08
CA ASN A 45 3.62 0.89 -4.05
C ASN A 45 4.97 1.09 -3.35
N LEU A 46 5.49 0.03 -2.76
CA LEU A 46 6.79 0.02 -2.06
C LEU A 46 7.96 0.05 -3.05
N SER A 47 7.82 -0.63 -4.18
CA SER A 47 8.89 -0.77 -5.18
C SER A 47 9.40 0.57 -5.70
N THR A 48 8.51 1.51 -6.05
CA THR A 48 8.95 2.83 -6.55
C THR A 48 9.55 3.69 -5.45
N ALA A 49 9.07 3.55 -4.20
CA ALA A 49 9.63 4.27 -3.05
C ALA A 49 11.07 3.81 -2.77
N VAL A 50 11.30 2.49 -2.76
CA VAL A 50 12.63 1.90 -2.61
C VAL A 50 13.54 2.31 -3.75
N GLN A 51 13.07 2.21 -5.00
CA GLN A 51 13.86 2.56 -6.17
C GLN A 51 14.30 4.02 -6.12
N GLN A 52 13.44 4.94 -5.68
CA GLN A 52 13.80 6.34 -5.54
C GLN A 52 14.95 6.52 -4.53
N CYS A 53 14.95 5.83 -3.39
CA CYS A 53 16.08 5.88 -2.45
C CYS A 53 17.37 5.32 -3.05
N LEU A 54 17.28 4.23 -3.83
CA LEU A 54 18.45 3.68 -4.52
C LEU A 54 19.01 4.65 -5.57
N ASP A 55 18.13 5.32 -6.33
CA ASP A 55 18.48 6.29 -7.36
C ASP A 55 19.15 7.54 -6.76
N ASP A 56 18.80 7.90 -5.52
CA ASP A 56 19.44 8.99 -4.77
C ASP A 56 20.77 8.56 -4.11
N GLY A 57 21.20 7.32 -4.30
CA GLY A 57 22.53 6.81 -3.91
C GLY A 57 22.59 6.13 -2.54
N PHE A 58 21.45 5.88 -1.89
CA PHE A 58 21.41 5.16 -0.63
C PHE A 58 21.61 3.66 -0.85
N THR A 59 22.34 3.01 0.07
CA THR A 59 22.44 1.55 0.09
C THR A 59 21.19 0.93 0.69
N SER A 60 20.84 -0.30 0.28
CA SER A 60 19.63 -1.00 0.75
C SER A 60 19.54 -1.11 2.29
N GLU A 61 20.67 -1.27 2.96
CA GLU A 61 20.76 -1.38 4.43
C GLU A 61 20.32 -0.10 5.16
N ASN A 62 20.44 1.05 4.50
CA ASN A 62 20.03 2.35 5.03
C ASN A 62 18.56 2.66 4.72
N ILE A 63 17.89 1.84 3.91
CA ILE A 63 16.48 2.01 3.60
C ILE A 63 15.67 1.32 4.69
N ILE A 64 14.88 2.13 5.39
CA ILE A 64 14.01 1.66 6.46
C ILE A 64 12.56 1.89 6.05
N VAL A 65 11.77 0.83 6.10
CA VAL A 65 10.38 0.84 5.67
C VAL A 65 9.49 0.49 6.85
N ASP A 66 8.57 1.39 7.17
CA ASP A 66 7.47 1.16 8.10
C ASP A 66 6.17 1.17 7.31
N VAL A 67 5.33 0.16 7.49
CA VAL A 67 4.09 0.00 6.75
C VAL A 67 2.91 0.01 7.71
N ALA A 68 1.94 0.87 7.48
CA ALA A 68 0.66 0.84 8.17
C ALA A 68 -0.40 0.27 7.21
N ILE A 69 -0.97 -0.89 7.54
CA ILE A 69 -1.98 -1.57 6.72
C ILE A 69 -3.29 -1.59 7.48
N CYS A 70 -4.33 -1.00 6.90
CA CYS A 70 -5.70 -1.15 7.37
C CYS A 70 -6.30 -2.44 6.77
N GLY A 71 -6.03 -3.61 7.37
CA GLY A 71 -6.50 -4.90 6.85
C GLY A 71 -6.12 -6.09 7.76
N TYR A 72 -6.58 -7.31 7.46
CA TYR A 72 -6.31 -8.49 8.29
C TYR A 72 -4.84 -8.95 8.17
N THR A 73 -4.10 -8.97 9.28
CA THR A 73 -2.72 -9.51 9.36
C THR A 73 -2.68 -11.00 9.66
N SER A 74 -3.73 -11.54 10.31
CA SER A 74 -3.87 -12.96 10.58
C SER A 74 -4.56 -13.67 9.43
N PHE A 75 -4.00 -14.82 9.04
CA PHE A 75 -4.66 -15.71 8.10
C PHE A 75 -5.98 -16.20 8.74
N PRO A 76 -7.13 -16.08 8.06
CA PRO A 76 -8.41 -16.50 8.61
C PRO A 76 -8.47 -18.02 8.77
N GLU A 77 -9.23 -18.49 9.76
CA GLU A 77 -9.53 -19.92 9.92
C GLU A 77 -10.30 -20.44 8.69
N THR A 78 -9.96 -21.64 8.22
CA THR A 78 -10.43 -22.19 6.93
C THR A 78 -11.29 -23.45 7.09
N ASP A 79 -11.93 -23.60 8.24
CA ASP A 79 -12.78 -24.75 8.51
C ASP A 79 -13.99 -24.81 7.57
N ILE A 80 -14.20 -25.99 6.98
CA ILE A 80 -15.31 -26.24 6.06
C ILE A 80 -16.55 -26.63 6.87
N GLU A 81 -17.57 -25.78 6.83
CA GLU A 81 -18.86 -26.07 7.47
C GLU A 81 -19.91 -26.55 6.46
N LYS A 82 -20.99 -27.20 6.94
CA LYS A 82 -22.16 -27.57 6.10
C LYS A 82 -23.06 -26.36 5.76
N ASN A 83 -22.60 -25.14 6.05
CA ASN A 83 -23.35 -23.91 5.84
C ASN A 83 -22.73 -23.09 4.69
N SER A 84 -23.48 -22.92 3.60
CA SER A 84 -23.01 -22.22 2.41
C SER A 84 -22.69 -20.75 2.66
N MET A 85 -23.44 -20.06 3.53
CA MET A 85 -23.20 -18.65 3.84
C MET A 85 -21.89 -18.47 4.62
N LYS A 86 -21.64 -19.32 5.61
CA LYS A 86 -20.38 -19.31 6.36
C LYS A 86 -19.19 -19.63 5.47
N ASN A 87 -19.28 -20.65 4.61
CA ASN A 87 -18.21 -20.95 3.66
C ASN A 87 -17.94 -19.78 2.69
N TRP A 88 -18.98 -19.06 2.27
CA TRP A 88 -18.81 -17.85 1.45
C TRP A 88 -18.13 -16.71 2.23
N GLN A 89 -18.50 -16.49 3.48
CA GLN A 89 -17.84 -15.51 4.36
C GLN A 89 -16.37 -15.85 4.56
N THR A 90 -16.04 -17.11 4.84
CA THR A 90 -14.66 -17.58 4.97
C THR A 90 -13.88 -17.40 3.67
N ALA A 91 -14.45 -17.78 2.53
CA ALA A 91 -13.82 -17.58 1.23
C ALA A 91 -13.56 -16.09 0.93
N ARG A 92 -14.51 -15.22 1.29
CA ARG A 92 -14.34 -13.77 1.21
C ARG A 92 -13.20 -13.29 2.11
N SER A 93 -13.13 -13.73 3.37
CA SER A 93 -12.07 -13.36 4.30
C SER A 93 -10.69 -13.80 3.81
N VAL A 94 -10.56 -15.01 3.26
CA VAL A 94 -9.31 -15.50 2.66
C VAL A 94 -8.89 -14.63 1.48
N ARG A 95 -9.84 -14.32 0.59
CA ARG A 95 -9.57 -13.43 -0.56
C ARG A 95 -9.14 -12.05 -0.08
N ASP A 96 -9.86 -11.48 0.87
CA ASP A 96 -9.58 -10.15 1.40
C ASP A 96 -8.22 -10.12 2.15
N TYR A 97 -7.81 -11.21 2.81
CA TYR A 97 -6.47 -11.35 3.39
C TYR A 97 -5.36 -11.24 2.31
N TYR A 98 -5.48 -11.99 1.22
CA TYR A 98 -4.48 -11.95 0.15
C TYR A 98 -4.49 -10.61 -0.60
N LEU A 99 -5.67 -10.01 -0.83
CA LEU A 99 -5.77 -8.68 -1.45
C LEU A 99 -5.04 -7.59 -0.65
N ASN A 100 -5.03 -7.70 0.68
CA ASN A 100 -4.38 -6.71 1.55
C ASN A 100 -2.90 -7.00 1.83
N SER A 101 -2.50 -8.27 1.93
CA SER A 101 -1.15 -8.64 2.40
C SER A 101 -0.18 -9.00 1.28
N ASN A 102 -0.66 -9.54 0.16
CA ASN A 102 0.22 -10.15 -0.86
C ASN A 102 1.16 -9.13 -1.49
N SER A 103 0.69 -7.89 -1.75
CA SER A 103 1.52 -6.84 -2.32
C SER A 103 2.70 -6.47 -1.40
N LEU A 104 2.50 -6.48 -0.09
CA LEU A 104 3.57 -6.19 0.86
C LEU A 104 4.62 -7.31 0.84
N TRP A 105 4.17 -8.57 0.96
CA TRP A 105 5.07 -9.72 1.05
C TRP A 105 5.87 -9.96 -0.23
N GLU A 106 5.26 -9.80 -1.41
CA GLU A 106 5.96 -9.93 -2.67
C GLU A 106 7.01 -8.83 -2.86
N GLN A 107 6.69 -7.59 -2.46
CA GLN A 107 7.66 -6.49 -2.51
C GLN A 107 8.78 -6.65 -1.46
N ALA A 108 8.47 -7.15 -0.27
CA ALA A 108 9.47 -7.48 0.74
C ALA A 108 10.49 -8.51 0.24
N LYS A 109 10.00 -9.58 -0.42
CA LYS A 109 10.86 -10.62 -1.02
C LYS A 109 11.72 -10.09 -2.16
N ALA A 110 11.19 -9.14 -2.94
CA ALA A 110 11.92 -8.54 -4.06
C ALA A 110 13.15 -7.72 -3.60
N TYR A 111 13.16 -7.22 -2.36
CA TYR A 111 14.23 -6.39 -1.82
C TYR A 111 14.79 -6.94 -0.49
N PRO A 112 15.57 -8.05 -0.51
CA PRO A 112 16.00 -8.78 0.68
C PRO A 112 16.96 -8.02 1.62
N GLY A 113 17.47 -6.85 1.21
CA GLY A 113 18.41 -6.03 1.99
C GLY A 113 17.78 -4.86 2.77
N ILE A 114 16.45 -4.71 2.73
CA ILE A 114 15.74 -3.58 3.31
C ILE A 114 15.24 -3.92 4.71
N ASN A 115 15.35 -2.98 5.64
CA ASN A 115 14.88 -3.16 7.00
C ASN A 115 13.38 -2.79 7.11
N MET A 116 12.52 -3.79 7.12
CA MET A 116 11.09 -3.63 7.41
C MET A 116 10.86 -3.77 8.91
N ARG A 117 10.67 -2.66 9.63
CA ARG A 117 10.62 -2.68 11.11
C ARG A 117 9.23 -2.94 11.67
N TYR A 118 8.23 -2.22 11.17
CA TYR A 118 6.89 -2.25 11.72
C TYR A 118 5.84 -2.44 10.63
N ASN A 119 4.92 -3.38 10.88
CA ASN A 119 3.68 -3.55 10.15
C ASN A 119 2.54 -3.21 11.13
N PHE A 120 2.09 -1.96 11.11
CA PHE A 120 0.99 -1.49 11.96
C PHE A 120 -0.35 -1.95 11.38
N GLN A 121 -1.27 -2.31 12.27
CA GLN A 121 -2.64 -2.69 11.96
C GLN A 121 -3.59 -1.81 12.77
#